data_AF-A0A653IFD6-F1
#
_entry.id   AF-A0A653IFD6-F1
#
_cell.length_a   1.000
_cell.length_b   1.000
_cell.length_c   1.000
_cell.angle_alpha   90.00
_cell.angle_beta   90.00
_cell.angle_gamma   90.00
#
_symmetry.space_group_name_H-M   'P 1'
#
loop_
_entity.id
_entity.type
_entity.pdbx_description
1 polymer ?
#
loop_
_entity_poly.entity_id
_entity_poly.type
_entity_poly.pdbx_seq_one_letter_code
_entity_poly.pdbx_strand_id
1 'polypeptide(L)'
;MKPLFSIILTVCLVFTGCYCSLEARTDDPHFKSRTRSISTYHTFDIEFSHGLRADQVSNRTVTVTDSTGERMQNELVVIDGKELRIKPPRSGYRKGRQYIIHIRDSIDARKQLKTTTVRERIFTVDR
;
A
#
# COMPACT_ATOMS: atom_id res chain seq x y z
N MET A 1 17.51 24.19 54.86
CA MET A 1 18.51 23.12 54.92
C MET A 1 17.79 21.77 54.86
N LYS A 2 17.95 21.06 53.72
CA LYS A 2 18.19 19.60 53.48
C LYS A 2 17.83 18.53 54.56
N PRO A 3 17.60 17.27 54.16
CA PRO A 3 16.28 16.69 53.90
C PRO A 3 16.03 15.37 54.69
N LEU A 4 14.79 14.91 54.78
CA LEU A 4 14.49 13.53 55.21
C LEU A 4 14.36 12.63 53.99
N PHE A 5 15.48 12.00 53.64
CA PHE A 5 15.51 10.72 52.94
C PHE A 5 14.82 9.64 53.80
N SER A 6 14.35 8.58 53.16
CA SER A 6 13.97 7.28 53.73
C SER A 6 12.49 6.94 53.74
N ILE A 7 11.90 6.80 52.54
CA ILE A 7 11.03 5.64 52.27
C ILE A 7 11.60 4.95 51.04
N ILE A 8 12.45 3.98 51.35
CA ILE A 8 13.16 3.06 50.48
C ILE A 8 12.18 1.94 50.07
N LEU A 9 12.05 1.73 48.76
CA LEU A 9 12.11 0.39 48.13
C LEU A 9 11.00 -0.63 48.47
N THR A 10 9.88 -0.58 47.73
CA THR A 10 9.08 -1.72 47.24
C THR A 10 7.87 -1.11 46.54
N VAL A 11 7.86 -0.91 45.23
CA VAL A 11 7.41 -1.90 44.24
C VAL A 11 8.21 -1.70 42.94
N CYS A 12 9.45 -2.15 42.93
CA CYS A 12 9.99 -2.73 41.70
C CYS A 12 9.46 -4.16 41.66
N LEU A 13 8.49 -4.42 40.79
CA LEU A 13 8.39 -5.65 39.98
C LEU A 13 7.09 -5.61 39.18
N VAL A 14 7.24 -5.86 37.87
CA VAL A 14 6.18 -6.15 36.91
C VAL A 14 5.40 -4.95 36.36
N PHE A 15 6.10 -3.92 35.89
CA PHE A 15 5.77 -3.41 34.56
C PHE A 15 6.85 -3.87 33.58
N THR A 16 7.04 -5.20 33.57
CA THR A 16 7.71 -5.91 32.49
C THR A 16 7.01 -5.46 31.22
N GLY A 17 7.74 -4.75 30.37
CA GLY A 17 7.22 -4.25 29.13
C GLY A 17 6.64 -5.39 28.29
N CYS A 18 5.32 -5.55 28.32
CA CYS A 18 4.63 -5.72 27.06
C CYS A 18 4.48 -4.33 26.48
N TYR A 19 5.56 -3.82 25.88
CA TYR A 19 5.38 -3.15 24.60
C TYR A 19 4.91 -4.26 23.66
N CYS A 20 3.65 -4.66 23.83
CA CYS A 20 2.90 -5.30 22.79
C CYS A 20 2.88 -4.21 21.72
N SER A 21 3.88 -4.22 20.82
CA SER A 21 3.79 -3.55 19.54
C SER A 21 2.55 -4.16 18.92
N LEU A 22 1.42 -3.50 19.15
CA LEU A 22 0.23 -3.66 18.37
C LEU A 22 0.72 -3.26 16.98
N GLU A 23 1.21 -4.24 16.22
CA GLU A 23 1.26 -4.14 14.77
C GLU A 23 -0.18 -3.85 14.42
N ALA A 24 -0.52 -2.56 14.36
CA ALA A 24 -1.76 -2.10 13.79
C ALA A 24 -1.79 -2.80 12.45
N ARG A 25 -2.69 -3.78 12.30
CA ARG A 25 -2.99 -4.33 10.99
C ARG A 25 -3.36 -3.11 10.18
N THR A 26 -2.44 -2.64 9.36
CA THR A 26 -2.69 -1.49 8.53
C THR A 26 -3.71 -1.99 7.54
N ASP A 27 -4.95 -1.52 7.66
CA ASP A 27 -6.07 -1.86 6.76
C ASP A 27 -5.84 -1.34 5.33
N ASP A 28 -4.60 -1.04 5.00
CA ASP A 28 -4.13 -0.48 3.76
C ASP A 28 -4.22 -1.52 2.63
N PRO A 29 -4.41 -1.08 1.38
CA PRO A 29 -4.43 -1.98 0.24
C PRO A 29 -3.14 -2.81 0.19
N HIS A 30 -3.29 -4.12 0.20
CA HIS A 30 -2.19 -5.06 0.28
C HIS A 30 -1.90 -5.64 -1.10
N PHE A 31 -0.72 -5.33 -1.63
CA PHE A 31 -0.25 -5.97 -2.86
C PHE A 31 0.13 -7.42 -2.58
N LYS A 32 -0.57 -8.36 -3.22
CA LYS A 32 -0.39 -9.79 -3.01
C LYS A 32 1.02 -10.28 -3.35
N SER A 33 1.71 -9.64 -4.29
CA SER A 33 3.06 -10.03 -4.69
C SER A 33 4.15 -9.20 -3.97
N ARG A 34 4.95 -9.88 -3.13
CA ARG A 34 6.32 -9.47 -2.76
C ARG A 34 7.31 -10.18 -3.69
N THR A 35 7.08 -10.05 -4.99
CA THR A 35 7.90 -10.73 -5.98
C THR A 35 9.31 -10.13 -5.98
N ARG A 36 10.34 -10.99 -5.89
CA ARG A 36 11.76 -10.58 -5.95
C ARG A 36 12.19 -10.07 -7.33
N SER A 37 11.45 -10.40 -8.39
CA SER A 37 11.78 -10.03 -9.77
C SER A 37 10.55 -9.77 -10.63
N ILE A 38 10.42 -8.53 -11.12
CA ILE A 38 9.25 -8.08 -11.88
C ILE A 38 9.52 -8.23 -13.37
N SER A 39 8.64 -8.95 -14.07
CA SER A 39 8.76 -9.18 -15.50
C SER A 39 8.11 -8.09 -16.36
N THR A 40 8.48 -7.99 -17.63
CA THR A 40 7.83 -7.12 -18.62
C THR A 40 6.31 -7.25 -18.68
N TYR A 41 5.76 -8.45 -18.46
CA TYR A 41 4.31 -8.70 -18.44
C TYR A 41 3.75 -8.94 -17.04
N HIS A 42 4.39 -8.41 -16.00
CA HIS A 42 3.93 -8.60 -14.63
C HIS A 42 2.56 -7.94 -14.41
N THR A 43 1.71 -8.65 -13.67
CA THR A 43 0.40 -8.18 -13.24
C THR A 43 0.44 -7.93 -11.74
N PHE A 44 -0.14 -6.81 -11.30
CA PHE A 44 -0.22 -6.49 -9.88
C PHE A 44 -1.63 -6.73 -9.37
N ASP A 45 -1.73 -7.59 -8.36
CA ASP A 45 -2.97 -7.87 -7.63
C ASP A 45 -2.93 -7.18 -6.28
N ILE A 46 -3.92 -6.34 -6.02
CA ILE A 46 -4.02 -5.51 -4.81
C ILE A 46 -5.33 -5.83 -4.11
N GLU A 47 -5.23 -6.29 -2.87
CA GLU A 47 -6.36 -6.65 -2.04
C GLU A 47 -6.78 -5.49 -1.12
N PHE A 48 -8.07 -5.23 -1.05
CA PHE A 48 -8.66 -4.21 -0.20
C PHE A 48 -9.48 -4.90 0.90
N SER A 49 -8.98 -4.81 2.13
CA SER A 49 -9.53 -5.45 3.33
C SER A 49 -11.02 -5.17 3.55
N HIS A 50 -11.46 -3.95 3.22
CA HIS A 50 -12.83 -3.46 3.40
C HIS A 50 -13.62 -3.36 2.08
N GLY A 51 -13.05 -3.86 0.98
CA GLY A 51 -13.64 -3.79 -0.36
C GLY A 51 -13.29 -2.54 -1.16
N LEU A 52 -13.69 -2.59 -2.43
CA LEU A 52 -13.45 -1.58 -3.45
C LEU A 52 -14.76 -0.93 -3.88
N ARG A 53 -14.71 0.37 -4.12
CA ARG A 53 -15.73 1.11 -4.88
C ARG A 53 -15.46 0.92 -6.36
N ALA A 54 -15.99 -0.16 -6.94
CA ALA A 54 -15.72 -0.57 -8.31
C ALA A 54 -16.05 0.53 -9.35
N ASP A 55 -17.08 1.31 -9.08
CA ASP A 55 -17.51 2.48 -9.87
C ASP A 55 -16.48 3.62 -9.89
N GLN A 56 -15.63 3.70 -8.86
CA GLN A 56 -14.56 4.69 -8.76
C GLN A 56 -13.23 4.20 -9.36
N VAL A 57 -13.11 2.92 -9.71
CA VAL A 57 -11.90 2.38 -10.33
C VAL A 57 -11.85 2.81 -11.80
N SER A 58 -10.86 3.64 -12.14
CA SER A 58 -10.72 4.18 -13.48
C SER A 58 -9.27 4.59 -13.76
N ASN A 59 -9.00 4.92 -15.03
CA ASN A 59 -7.76 5.57 -15.44
C ASN A 59 -7.58 7.00 -14.87
N ARG A 60 -8.43 7.49 -13.97
CA ARG A 60 -8.19 8.75 -13.24
C ARG A 60 -7.74 8.52 -11.80
N THR A 61 -8.18 7.41 -11.22
CA THR A 61 -7.96 7.06 -9.82
C THR A 61 -6.83 6.04 -9.64
N VAL A 62 -6.60 5.20 -10.65
CA VAL A 62 -5.48 4.27 -10.69
C VAL A 62 -4.66 4.56 -11.94
N THR A 63 -3.36 4.76 -11.78
CA THR A 63 -2.44 5.11 -12.87
C THR A 63 -1.14 4.38 -12.70
N VAL A 64 -0.44 4.13 -13.81
CA VAL A 64 0.96 3.73 -13.79
C VAL A 64 1.71 4.72 -14.65
N THR A 65 2.80 5.27 -14.14
CA THR A 65 3.68 6.18 -14.88
C THR A 65 5.09 5.62 -14.93
N ASP A 66 5.84 5.99 -15.95
CA ASP A 66 7.29 5.79 -15.94
C ASP A 66 8.00 6.89 -15.13
N SER A 67 9.33 6.85 -15.10
CA SER A 67 10.16 7.84 -14.41
C SER A 67 10.07 9.26 -14.98
N THR A 68 9.57 9.44 -16.20
CA THR A 68 9.37 10.75 -16.84
C THR A 68 7.98 11.33 -16.58
N GLY A 69 7.10 10.55 -15.96
CA GLY A 69 5.69 10.89 -15.79
C GLY A 69 4.81 10.48 -16.97
N GLU A 70 5.37 9.79 -17.99
CA GLU A 70 4.59 9.25 -19.09
C GLU A 70 3.65 8.17 -18.57
N ARG A 71 2.38 8.27 -18.94
CA ARG A 71 1.34 7.36 -18.46
C ARG A 71 1.30 6.08 -19.29
N MET A 72 1.36 4.95 -18.61
CA MET A 72 1.26 3.63 -19.22
C MET A 72 -0.22 3.25 -19.49
N GLN A 73 -0.46 2.59 -20.62
CA GLN A 73 -1.80 2.11 -21.00
C GLN A 73 -2.09 0.73 -20.38
N ASN A 74 -2.41 0.73 -19.09
CA ASN A 74 -2.76 -0.47 -18.34
C ASN A 74 -4.26 -0.78 -18.41
N GLU A 75 -4.61 -2.06 -18.37
CA GLU A 75 -5.98 -2.52 -18.16
C GLU A 75 -6.21 -2.77 -16.66
N LEU A 76 -7.33 -2.27 -16.14
CA LEU A 76 -7.73 -2.41 -14.74
C LEU A 76 -8.91 -3.36 -14.67
N VAL A 77 -8.82 -4.38 -13.81
CA VAL A 77 -9.89 -5.36 -13.59
C VAL A 77 -10.22 -5.40 -12.10
N VAL A 78 -11.49 -5.23 -11.76
CA VAL A 78 -11.98 -5.42 -10.39
C VAL A 78 -12.49 -6.86 -10.28
N ILE A 79 -12.00 -7.58 -9.28
CA ILE A 79 -12.35 -8.97 -9.02
C ILE A 79 -13.08 -9.02 -7.67
N ASP A 80 -14.28 -9.59 -7.68
CA ASP A 80 -15.15 -9.81 -6.52
C ASP A 80 -15.38 -8.58 -5.62
N GLY A 81 -15.23 -7.38 -6.17
CA GLY A 81 -15.36 -6.12 -5.44
C GLY A 81 -14.35 -5.90 -4.33
N LYS A 82 -13.27 -6.71 -4.26
CA LYS A 82 -12.25 -6.64 -3.20
C LYS A 82 -10.82 -6.63 -3.70
N GLU A 83 -10.61 -7.02 -4.95
CA GLU A 83 -9.28 -7.08 -5.55
C GLU A 83 -9.23 -6.21 -6.81
N LEU A 84 -8.16 -5.44 -6.91
CA LEU A 84 -7.80 -4.69 -8.11
C LEU A 84 -6.62 -5.40 -8.78
N ARG A 85 -6.83 -5.83 -10.02
CA ARG A 85 -5.81 -6.39 -10.89
C ARG A 85 -5.39 -5.35 -11.93
N ILE A 86 -4.12 -4.98 -11.93
CA ILE A 86 -3.49 -4.07 -12.89
C ILE A 86 -2.68 -4.92 -13.87
N LYS A 87 -3.20 -5.09 -15.08
CA LYS A 87 -2.49 -5.79 -16.17
C LYS A 87 -1.43 -4.88 -16.79
N PRO A 88 -0.33 -5.43 -17.31
CA PRO A 88 0.70 -4.66 -18.00
C PRO A 88 0.12 -3.98 -19.28
N PRO A 89 0.82 -2.98 -19.84
CA PRO A 89 0.52 -2.49 -21.18
C PRO A 89 0.63 -3.62 -22.21
N ARG A 90 -0.07 -3.50 -23.34
CA ARG A 90 -0.01 -4.52 -24.42
C ARG A 90 1.42 -4.80 -24.92
N SER A 91 2.24 -3.76 -24.98
CA SER A 91 3.67 -3.86 -25.31
C SER A 91 4.55 -4.41 -24.17
N GLY A 92 3.98 -4.54 -22.97
CA GLY A 92 4.71 -4.79 -21.73
C GLY A 92 5.48 -3.57 -21.23
N TYR A 93 6.04 -3.71 -20.03
CA TYR A 93 6.96 -2.75 -19.43
C TYR A 93 8.39 -2.94 -19.95
N ARG A 94 9.15 -1.85 -20.05
CA ARG A 94 10.53 -1.89 -20.54
C ARG A 94 11.47 -2.40 -19.43
N LYS A 95 12.30 -3.39 -19.76
CA LYS A 95 13.32 -3.93 -18.87
C LYS A 95 14.30 -2.85 -18.40
N GLY A 96 14.68 -2.91 -17.12
CA GLY A 96 15.60 -1.98 -16.46
C GLY A 96 15.00 -0.59 -16.18
N ARG A 97 13.70 -0.38 -16.45
CA ARG A 97 13.02 0.89 -16.17
C ARG A 97 12.24 0.83 -14.87
N GLN A 98 12.15 1.98 -14.23
CA GLN A 98 11.37 2.21 -13.02
C GLN A 98 10.02 2.81 -13.40
N TYR A 99 8.99 2.38 -12.67
CA TYR A 99 7.61 2.79 -12.81
C TYR A 99 6.99 3.05 -11.44
N ILE A 100 5.89 3.80 -11.43
CA ILE A 100 5.17 4.19 -10.22
C ILE A 100 3.69 3.88 -10.43
N ILE A 101 3.11 3.08 -9.55
CA ILE A 101 1.67 2.85 -9.46
C ILE A 101 1.09 3.90 -8.52
N HIS A 102 0.12 4.66 -9.00
CA HIS A 102 -0.62 5.67 -8.23
C HIS A 102 -2.04 5.17 -7.99
N ILE A 103 -2.48 5.16 -6.72
CA ILE A 103 -3.81 4.70 -6.33
C ILE A 103 -4.43 5.75 -5.42
N ARG A 104 -5.53 6.39 -5.88
CA ARG A 104 -6.31 7.30 -5.04
C ARG A 104 -7.08 6.51 -3.98
N ASP A 105 -7.05 6.98 -2.75
CA ASP A 105 -7.78 6.39 -1.62
C ASP A 105 -9.29 6.38 -1.84
N SER A 106 -9.82 7.22 -2.73
CA SER A 106 -11.26 7.29 -3.02
C SER A 106 -11.85 5.99 -3.58
N ILE A 107 -11.02 5.05 -4.06
CA ILE A 107 -11.47 3.73 -4.52
C ILE A 107 -11.64 2.73 -3.38
N ASP A 108 -11.07 2.99 -2.21
CA ASP A 108 -11.25 2.15 -1.02
C ASP A 108 -12.64 2.42 -0.42
N ALA A 109 -13.41 1.36 -0.19
CA ALA A 109 -14.77 1.45 0.35
C ALA A 109 -14.83 2.05 1.76
N ARG A 110 -13.75 1.97 2.54
CA ARG A 110 -13.67 2.58 3.88
C ARG A 110 -13.44 4.09 3.81
N LYS A 111 -12.79 4.59 2.77
CA LYS A 111 -12.39 5.99 2.66
C LYS A 111 -13.54 6.87 2.16
N GLN A 112 -13.46 8.15 2.49
CA GLN A 112 -14.41 9.15 1.99
C GLN A 112 -14.16 9.43 0.51
N LEU A 113 -15.22 9.52 -0.30
CA LEU A 113 -15.13 9.80 -1.75
C LEU A 113 -14.34 11.06 -2.10
N LYS A 114 -14.36 12.08 -1.24
CA LYS A 114 -13.68 13.36 -1.46
C LYS A 114 -12.18 13.32 -1.10
N THR A 115 -11.67 12.18 -0.64
CA THR A 115 -10.25 12.06 -0.32
C THR A 115 -9.40 12.23 -1.58
N THR A 116 -8.37 13.07 -1.48
CA THR A 116 -7.41 13.31 -2.55
C THR A 116 -6.09 12.58 -2.32
N THR A 117 -5.98 11.83 -1.23
CA THR A 117 -4.78 11.06 -0.90
C THR A 117 -4.47 10.06 -1.99
N VAL A 118 -3.22 10.07 -2.44
CA VAL A 118 -2.68 9.12 -3.42
C VAL A 118 -1.65 8.26 -2.71
N ARG A 119 -1.77 6.94 -2.88
CA ARG A 119 -0.75 5.97 -2.50
C ARG A 119 0.10 5.65 -3.71
N GLU A 120 1.40 5.56 -3.47
CA GLU A 120 2.35 5.24 -4.51
C GLU A 120 3.07 3.92 -4.21
N ARG A 121 3.28 3.13 -5.25
CA ARG A 121 4.20 1.98 -5.21
C ARG A 121 5.16 2.07 -6.37
N ILE A 122 6.44 2.14 -6.05
CA ILE A 122 7.52 2.14 -7.03
C ILE A 122 7.91 0.69 -7.35
N PHE A 123 8.23 0.42 -8.61
CA PHE A 123 8.79 -0.86 -9.03
C PHE A 123 9.76 -0.72 -10.21
N THR A 124 10.71 -1.65 -10.30
CA THR A 124 11.68 -1.75 -11.41
C THR A 124 11.48 -3.07 -12.13
N VAL A 125 11.59 -3.08 -13.45
CA VAL A 125 11.45 -4.29 -14.28
C VAL A 125 12.79 -4.99 -14.43
N ASP A 126 12.87 -6.24 -14.02
CA ASP A 126 14.11 -7.01 -13.97
C ASP A 126 14.30 -7.94 -15.17
N ARG A 127 13.21 -8.43 -15.80
CA ARG A 127 13.30 -9.46 -16.84
C ARG A 127 12.20 -9.47 -17.89
#